data_AF-A0AA43HWL6-F1
#
_entry.id   AF-A0AA43HWL6-F1
#
_cell.length_a   1.000
_cell.length_b   1.000
_cell.length_c   1.000
_cell.angle_alpha   90.00
_cell.angle_beta   90.00
_cell.angle_gamma   90.00
#
_symmetry.space_group_name_H-M   'P 1'
#
loop_
_entity.id
_entity.type
_entity.pdbx_description
1 polymer ?
#
loop_
_entity_poly.entity_id
_entity_poly.type
_entity_poly.pdbx_seq_one_letter_code
_entity_poly.pdbx_strand_id
1 'polypeptide(L)'
;MSVLAAGGIPMIQKNNDGHIVATQSYLQKMNVGIFFKHYEDLAGQLYDKIQMEKLQNNILSNRLSFSFDFHVKDLIDFFRRVIAFKQSHKNE
;
A
#
# COMPACT_ATOMS: atom_id res chain seq x y z
N MET A 1 6.77 4.89 -4.95
CA MET A 1 6.20 4.06 -3.86
C MET A 1 5.99 2.61 -4.30
N SER A 2 5.20 2.35 -5.34
CA SER A 2 4.82 1.00 -5.78
C SER A 2 5.99 0.04 -5.99
N VAL A 3 7.07 0.48 -6.63
CA VAL A 3 8.27 -0.37 -6.88
C VAL A 3 8.95 -0.80 -5.59
N LEU A 4 9.13 0.11 -4.63
CA LEU A 4 9.74 -0.21 -3.32
C LEU A 4 8.85 -1.17 -2.54
N ALA A 5 7.54 -0.92 -2.54
CA ALA A 5 6.57 -1.76 -1.84
C ALA A 5 6.47 -3.17 -2.44
N ALA A 6 6.46 -3.28 -3.78
CA ALA A 6 6.50 -4.56 -4.49
C ALA A 6 7.84 -5.29 -4.28
N GLY A 7 8.93 -4.55 -4.14
CA GLY A 7 10.24 -5.08 -3.74
C GLY A 7 10.32 -5.54 -2.28
N GLY A 8 9.30 -5.27 -1.46
CA GLY A 8 9.31 -5.62 -0.04
C GLY A 8 10.22 -4.71 0.80
N ILE A 9 10.38 -3.45 0.40
CA ILE A 9 11.23 -2.47 1.09
C ILE A 9 10.36 -1.48 1.89
N PRO A 10 10.44 -1.46 3.24
CA PRO A 10 9.77 -0.46 4.06
C PRO A 10 10.17 0.96 3.66
N MET A 11 9.21 1.89 3.68
CA MET A 11 9.41 3.25 3.18
C MET A 11 9.45 4.28 4.31
N ILE A 12 10.39 5.21 4.23
CA ILE A 12 10.46 6.38 5.11
C ILE A 12 9.70 7.53 4.44
N GLN A 13 8.75 8.13 5.16
CA GLN A 13 8.00 9.29 4.70
C GLN A 13 7.93 10.35 5.80
N LYS A 14 7.94 11.62 5.41
CA LYS A 14 7.62 12.70 6.34
C LYS A 14 6.18 12.50 6.80
N ASN A 15 5.93 12.62 8.10
CA ASN A 15 4.57 12.62 8.60
C ASN A 15 3.85 13.91 8.16
N ASN A 16 2.82 13.77 7.32
CA ASN A 16 1.96 14.84 6.84
C ASN A 16 0.56 14.85 7.50
N ASP A 17 0.48 14.51 8.80
CA ASP A 17 -0.76 14.62 9.57
C ASP A 17 -1.42 16.00 9.38
N GLY A 18 -2.74 16.02 9.20
CA GLY A 18 -3.50 17.23 8.83
C GLY A 18 -3.69 17.42 7.32
N HIS A 19 -3.04 16.62 6.49
CA HIS A 19 -3.25 16.59 5.03
C HIS A 19 -3.78 15.23 4.55
N ILE A 20 -4.53 15.26 3.45
CA ILE A 20 -5.02 14.03 2.79
C ILE A 20 -3.92 13.55 1.83
N VAL A 21 -3.14 12.58 2.28
CA VAL A 21 -2.06 11.97 1.47
C VAL A 21 -2.35 10.48 1.34
N ALA A 22 -2.97 10.09 0.23
CA ALA A 22 -3.44 8.71 0.01
C ALA A 22 -2.35 7.64 0.20
N THR A 23 -1.12 7.94 -0.21
CA THR A 23 0.04 7.06 -0.05
C THR A 23 0.41 6.85 1.41
N GLN A 24 0.43 7.91 2.23
CA GLN A 24 0.67 7.81 3.67
C GLN A 24 -0.43 6.98 4.35
N SER A 25 -1.70 7.28 4.06
CA SER A 25 -2.84 6.55 4.64
C SER A 25 -2.81 5.06 4.30
N TYR A 26 -2.45 4.73 3.06
CA TYR A 26 -2.35 3.34 2.62
C TYR A 26 -1.21 2.59 3.31
N LEU A 27 -0.02 3.20 3.42
CA LEU A 27 1.13 2.61 4.11
C LEU A 27 0.94 2.50 5.62
N GLN A 28 0.24 3.46 6.26
CA GLN A 28 -0.15 3.40 7.67
C GLN A 28 -1.10 2.23 7.92
N LYS A 29 -2.15 2.09 7.09
CA LYS A 29 -3.14 0.99 7.21
C LYS A 29 -2.47 -0.38 7.14
N MET A 30 -1.45 -0.53 6.29
CA MET A 30 -0.72 -1.78 6.09
C MET A 30 0.45 -1.96 7.07
N ASN A 31 0.79 -0.93 7.87
CA ASN A 31 1.93 -0.89 8.78
C ASN A 31 3.26 -1.32 8.11
N VAL A 32 3.58 -0.65 6.99
CA VAL A 32 4.78 -0.94 6.16
C VAL A 32 5.68 0.29 5.95
N GLY A 33 5.50 1.35 6.74
CA GLY A 33 6.23 2.60 6.59
C GLY A 33 6.64 3.21 7.92
N ILE A 34 7.69 4.03 7.87
CA ILE A 34 8.19 4.86 8.95
C ILE A 34 7.75 6.28 8.67
N PHE A 35 7.02 6.90 9.61
CA PHE A 35 6.51 8.26 9.49
C PHE A 35 7.13 9.12 10.57
N PHE A 36 7.95 10.09 10.17
CA PHE A 36 8.73 10.88 11.12
C PHE A 36 8.31 12.35 11.14
N LYS A 37 8.36 12.98 12.31
CA LYS A 37 8.13 14.42 12.49
C LYS A 37 9.43 15.21 12.46
N HIS A 38 10.49 14.73 13.09
CA HIS A 38 11.83 15.34 13.11
C HIS A 38 12.92 14.27 12.95
N TYR A 39 14.17 14.67 12.77
CA TYR A 39 15.24 13.71 12.43
C TYR A 39 15.63 12.82 13.61
N GLU A 40 15.51 13.32 14.84
CA GLU A 40 15.76 12.58 16.08
C GLU A 40 14.73 11.46 16.27
N ASP A 41 13.46 11.74 15.95
CA ASP A 41 12.37 10.77 15.92
C ASP A 41 12.64 9.69 14.85
N LEU A 42 13.05 10.09 13.65
CA LEU A 42 13.44 9.13 12.61
C LEU A 42 14.60 8.23 13.06
N ALA A 43 15.64 8.81 13.66
CA ALA A 43 16.77 8.05 14.17
C ALA A 43 16.33 7.04 15.24
N GLY A 44 15.50 7.48 16.20
CA GLY A 44 14.94 6.60 17.23
C GLY A 44 14.18 5.41 16.65
N GLN A 45 13.33 5.65 15.64
CA GLN A 45 12.59 4.58 14.96
C GLN A 45 13.52 3.62 14.19
N LEU A 46 14.57 4.11 13.52
CA LEU A 46 15.51 3.27 12.78
C LEU A 46 16.36 2.37 13.69
N TYR A 47 16.65 2.80 14.92
CA TYR A 47 17.38 1.99 15.90
C TYR A 47 16.51 0.95 16.62
N ASP A 48 15.18 1.06 16.53
CA ASP A 48 14.25 0.06 17.06
C ASP A 48 14.21 -1.17 16.14
N LYS A 49 15.06 -2.15 16.46
CA LYS A 49 15.19 -3.40 15.69
C LYS A 49 13.88 -4.20 15.64
N ILE A 50 13.10 -4.19 16.73
CA ILE A 50 11.86 -4.96 16.82
C ILE A 50 10.83 -4.35 15.86
N GLN A 51 10.73 -3.02 15.86
CA GLN A 51 9.86 -2.32 14.93
C GLN A 51 10.31 -2.51 13.47
N MET A 52 11.61 -2.47 13.18
CA MET A 52 12.12 -2.69 11.82
C MET A 52 11.81 -4.09 11.29
N GLU A 53 12.00 -5.12 12.11
CA GLU A 53 11.65 -6.50 11.76
C GLU A 53 10.14 -6.64 11.49
N LYS A 54 9.31 -6.01 12.33
CA LYS A 54 7.85 -5.99 12.13
C LYS A 54 7.47 -5.35 10.80
N LEU A 55 8.05 -4.19 10.45
CA LEU A 55 7.78 -3.52 9.19
C LEU A 55 8.23 -4.36 7.98
N GLN A 56 9.39 -5.01 8.09
CA GLN A 56 9.91 -5.91 7.06
C GLN A 56 8.98 -7.11 6.84
N ASN A 57 8.54 -7.76 7.92
CA ASN A 57 7.62 -8.89 7.84
C ASN A 57 6.28 -8.48 7.20
N ASN A 58 5.71 -7.35 7.65
CA ASN A 58 4.45 -6.86 7.09
C ASN A 58 4.56 -6.58 5.59
N ILE A 59 5.64 -5.93 5.15
CA ILE A 59 5.75 -5.59 3.73
C ILE A 59 6.02 -6.82 2.89
N LEU A 60 6.82 -7.78 3.35
CA LEU A 60 7.04 -9.04 2.63
C LEU A 60 5.74 -9.84 2.47
N SER A 61 4.91 -9.90 3.52
CA SER A 61 3.60 -10.57 3.45
C SER A 61 2.62 -9.89 2.49
N ASN A 62 2.76 -8.59 2.25
CA ASN A 62 1.81 -7.81 1.46
C ASN A 62 2.35 -7.32 0.11
N ARG A 63 3.63 -7.53 -0.21
CA ARG A 63 4.33 -6.91 -1.35
C ARG A 63 3.62 -7.14 -2.70
N LEU A 64 3.03 -8.32 -2.89
CA LEU A 64 2.34 -8.64 -4.14
C LEU A 64 1.07 -7.80 -4.31
N SER A 65 0.39 -7.38 -3.24
CA SER A 65 -0.77 -6.49 -3.33
C SER A 65 -0.44 -5.11 -3.91
N PHE A 66 0.85 -4.75 -4.00
CA PHE A 66 1.30 -3.52 -4.65
C PHE A 66 1.64 -3.72 -6.14
N SER A 67 1.59 -4.94 -6.66
CA SER A 67 1.79 -5.24 -8.08
C SER A 67 0.47 -5.31 -8.83
N PHE A 68 0.52 -5.01 -10.13
CA PHE A 68 -0.64 -5.14 -11.00
C PHE A 68 -1.15 -6.57 -11.07
N ASP A 69 -0.24 -7.55 -11.14
CA ASP A 69 -0.56 -8.97 -11.30
C ASP A 69 -1.50 -9.51 -10.22
N PHE A 70 -1.36 -9.03 -8.99
CA PHE A 70 -2.24 -9.40 -7.88
C PHE A 70 -3.70 -9.00 -8.13
N HIS A 71 -3.94 -7.90 -8.85
CA HIS A 71 -5.28 -7.35 -9.12
C HIS A 71 -5.88 -7.77 -10.46
N VAL A 72 -5.12 -8.48 -11.31
CA VAL A 72 -5.57 -8.84 -12.67
C VAL A 72 -6.89 -9.60 -12.65
N LYS A 73 -7.05 -10.56 -11.74
CA LYS A 73 -8.28 -11.36 -11.64
C LYS A 73 -9.49 -10.49 -11.31
N ASP A 74 -9.37 -9.63 -10.31
CA ASP A 74 -10.47 -8.78 -9.84
C ASP A 74 -10.88 -7.74 -10.90
N LEU A 75 -9.90 -7.21 -11.63
CA LEU A 75 -10.14 -6.32 -12.77
C LEU A 75 -10.90 -7.03 -13.90
N ILE A 76 -10.48 -8.25 -14.27
CA ILE A 76 -11.17 -9.04 -15.29
C ILE A 76 -12.61 -9.35 -14.87
N ASP A 77 -12.82 -9.78 -13.62
CA ASP A 77 -14.14 -10.09 -13.09
C ASP A 77 -15.04 -8.85 -13.02
N PHE A 78 -14.47 -7.70 -12.64
CA PHE A 78 -15.17 -6.42 -12.72
C PHE A 78 -15.59 -6.07 -14.16
N PHE A 79 -14.68 -6.15 -15.13
CA PHE A 79 -15.01 -5.84 -16.53
C PHE A 79 -16.07 -6.77 -17.09
N ARG A 80 -16.02 -8.08 -16.79
CA ARG A 80 -17.08 -9.03 -17.18
C ARG A 80 -18.45 -8.63 -16.64
N ARG A 81 -18.53 -8.23 -15.37
CA ARG A 81 -19.80 -7.74 -14.75
C ARG A 81 -20.32 -6.49 -15.44
N VAL A 82 -19.46 -5.52 -15.74
CA VAL A 82 -19.85 -4.28 -16.42
C VAL A 82 -20.36 -4.57 -17.84
N ILE A 83 -19.70 -5.46 -18.57
CA ILE A 83 -20.12 -5.87 -19.91
C ILE A 83 -21.49 -6.55 -19.86
N ALA A 84 -21.69 -7.51 -18.97
CA ALA A 84 -22.97 -8.21 -18.80
C ALA A 84 -24.10 -7.24 -18.43
N PHE A 85 -23.84 -6.32 -17.50
CA PHE A 85 -24.78 -5.27 -17.12
C PHE A 85 -25.19 -4.38 -18.31
N LYS A 86 -24.22 -3.99 -19.15
CA LYS A 86 -24.52 -3.19 -20.34
C LYS A 86 -25.30 -3.96 -21.39
N GLN A 87 -25.08 -5.26 -21.53
CA GLN A 87 -25.82 -6.10 -22.47
C GLN A 87 -27.27 -6.31 -22.03
N SER A 88 -27.54 -6.47 -20.73
CA SER A 88 -28.90 -6.67 -20.23
C SER A 88 -29.78 -5.43 -20.41
N HIS A 89 -29.22 -4.22 -20.31
CA HIS A 89 -29.93 -2.94 -20.46
C HIS A 89 -29.90 -2.38 -21.89
N LYS A 90 -29.39 -3.14 -22.87
CA LYS A 90 -29.44 -2.76 -24.28
C LYS A 90 -30.67 -3.34 -25.00
N ASN A 91 -31.37 -4.25 -24.33
CA ASN A 91 -32.57 -4.95 -24.82
C ASN A 91 -33.86 -4.46 -24.14
N GLU A 92 -33.79 -3.38 -23.37
CA GLU A 92 -34.92 -2.58 -22.86
C GLU A 92 -35.06 -1.31 -23.71
#